data_AF-A0A7G9QYZ6-F1
#
_entry.id   AF-A0A7G9QYZ6-F1
#
_cell.length_a   1.000
_cell.length_b   1.000
_cell.length_c   1.000
_cell.angle_alpha   90.00
_cell.angle_beta   90.00
_cell.angle_gamma   90.00
#
_symmetry.space_group_name_H-M   'P 1'
#
loop_
_entity.id
_entity.type
_entity.pdbx_description
1 polymer ?
#
loop_
_entity_poly.entity_id
_entity_poly.type
_entity_poly.pdbx_seq_one_letter_code
_entity_poly.pdbx_strand_id
1 'polypeptide(L)'
;MNRTEENAFFGVPLWVAAGVTAVALRRRVVVQALVAVVLVSSWLSLGEEVTLHGTPLGVPGPWALVEHLPVVENVLPTRFALVTLPALGVLLALGAEAVRRAVDRVLDLPGPGLALGLSAAVLALLPVLPTPLVVDPRPQVPAFFSEGTWREVVDPGGSVLAAPPPTVADARALEWQAAARWGFPVVAGYFVGPDGSAERAGQYGATPTGLTVWLAQVAEAGSAVPVSAEDRDGFVEDLRAGRVDAIVLPEDRPAADALRTSLREVFGTPEHTGGVYVWDVRALTDGAR
;
A
#
# COMPACT_ATOMS: atom_id res chain seq x y z
N MET A 1 -2.94 8.61 5.29
CA MET A 1 -2.91 7.27 5.91
C MET A 1 -3.69 6.31 5.02
N ASN A 2 -3.06 5.21 4.60
CA ASN A 2 -3.72 4.20 3.78
C ASN A 2 -4.60 3.31 4.67
N ARG A 3 -5.90 3.15 4.35
CA ARG A 3 -6.84 2.38 5.19
C ARG A 3 -6.42 0.91 5.36
N THR A 4 -5.66 0.36 4.41
CA THR A 4 -5.15 -1.02 4.46
C THR A 4 -4.02 -1.20 5.48
N GLU A 5 -3.42 -0.11 5.98
CA GLU A 5 -2.34 -0.14 6.97
C GLU A 5 -2.82 0.04 8.41
N GLU A 6 -4.13 0.22 8.60
CA GLU A 6 -4.77 0.24 9.91
C GLU A 6 -4.83 -1.17 10.49
N ASN A 7 -4.12 -1.40 11.60
CA ASN A 7 -4.05 -2.72 12.24
C ASN A 7 -4.74 -2.78 13.61
N ALA A 8 -5.42 -1.70 14.02
CA ALA A 8 -5.96 -1.51 15.37
C ALA A 8 -7.49 -1.76 15.48
N PHE A 9 -8.04 -2.69 14.68
CA PHE A 9 -9.47 -3.03 14.70
C PHE A 9 -9.81 -4.02 15.83
N PHE A 10 -9.85 -3.55 17.07
CA PHE A 10 -10.11 -4.41 18.24
C PHE A 10 -11.59 -4.50 18.63
N GLY A 11 -12.42 -3.53 18.23
CA GLY A 11 -13.82 -3.45 18.65
C GLY A 11 -14.00 -3.08 20.13
N VAL A 12 -15.10 -2.41 20.46
CA VAL A 12 -15.41 -2.00 21.84
C VAL A 12 -15.56 -3.18 22.80
N PRO A 13 -16.21 -4.31 22.43
CA PRO A 13 -16.38 -5.44 23.36
C PRO A 13 -15.07 -6.08 23.83
N LEU A 14 -14.05 -6.17 22.97
CA LEU A 14 -12.75 -6.71 23.35
C LEU A 14 -12.05 -5.83 24.38
N TRP A 15 -12.10 -4.50 24.21
CA TRP A 15 -11.57 -3.55 25.19
C TRP A 15 -12.27 -3.67 26.54
N VAL A 16 -13.60 -3.82 26.54
CA VAL A 16 -14.37 -4.04 27.77
C VAL A 16 -13.98 -5.36 28.44
N ALA A 17 -13.87 -6.46 27.70
CA ALA A 17 -13.46 -7.75 28.24
C ALA A 17 -12.04 -7.72 28.83
N ALA A 18 -11.10 -7.04 28.15
CA ALA A 18 -9.76 -6.83 28.66
C ALA A 18 -9.76 -5.99 29.95
N GLY A 19 -10.55 -4.91 30.01
CA GLY A 19 -10.70 -4.07 31.19
C GLY A 19 -11.31 -4.82 32.39
N VAL A 20 -12.36 -5.62 32.16
CA VAL A 20 -12.97 -6.48 33.19
C VAL A 20 -11.93 -7.48 33.70
N THR A 21 -11.16 -8.11 32.82
CA THR A 21 -10.09 -9.03 33.21
C THR A 21 -9.01 -8.33 34.03
N ALA A 22 -8.58 -7.14 33.60
CA ALA A 22 -7.59 -6.34 34.29
C ALA A 22 -8.01 -6.01 35.72
N VAL A 23 -9.29 -5.64 35.92
CA VAL A 23 -9.85 -5.34 37.25
C VAL A 23 -9.99 -6.60 38.10
N ALA A 24 -10.59 -7.67 37.54
CA ALA A 24 -10.85 -8.92 38.26
C ALA A 24 -9.55 -9.61 38.70
N LEU A 25 -8.52 -9.56 37.86
CA LEU A 25 -7.23 -10.22 38.09
C LEU A 25 -6.10 -9.25 38.45
N ARG A 26 -6.42 -8.04 38.93
CA ARG A 26 -5.47 -6.94 39.20
C ARG A 26 -4.29 -7.28 40.13
N ARG A 27 -4.40 -8.36 40.91
CA ARG A 27 -3.35 -8.83 41.82
C ARG A 27 -2.31 -9.72 41.13
N ARG A 28 -2.56 -10.17 39.90
CA ARG A 28 -1.61 -11.00 39.14
C ARG A 28 -0.64 -10.09 38.39
N VAL A 29 0.65 -10.24 38.69
CA VAL A 29 1.73 -9.48 38.04
C VAL A 29 1.68 -9.65 36.51
N VAL A 30 1.39 -10.86 36.02
CA VAL A 30 1.23 -11.13 34.58
C VAL A 30 0.15 -10.25 33.96
N VAL A 31 -1.00 -10.07 34.62
CA VAL A 31 -2.09 -9.24 34.10
C VAL A 31 -1.69 -7.76 34.10
N GLN A 32 -1.01 -7.29 35.14
CA GLN A 32 -0.50 -5.92 35.18
C GLN A 32 0.51 -5.64 34.07
N ALA A 33 1.43 -6.58 33.82
CA ALA A 33 2.40 -6.49 32.73
C ALA A 33 1.71 -6.46 31.35
N LEU A 34 0.74 -7.34 31.13
CA LEU A 34 -0.04 -7.36 29.88
C LEU A 34 -0.81 -6.06 29.64
N VAL A 35 -1.44 -5.51 30.69
CA VAL A 35 -2.13 -4.21 30.60
C VAL A 35 -1.14 -3.10 30.27
N ALA A 36 0.02 -3.07 30.90
CA ALA A 36 1.06 -2.09 30.59
C ALA A 36 1.51 -2.20 29.12
N VAL A 37 1.74 -3.42 28.62
CA VAL A 37 2.07 -3.65 27.20
C VAL A 37 0.97 -3.09 26.30
N VAL A 38 -0.30 -3.47 26.53
CA VAL A 38 -1.44 -2.99 25.74
C VAL A 38 -1.54 -1.47 25.74
N LEU A 39 -1.40 -0.82 26.89
CA LEU A 39 -1.49 0.64 26.99
C LEU A 39 -0.33 1.33 26.27
N VAL A 40 0.90 0.87 26.48
CA VAL A 40 2.10 1.48 25.87
C VAL A 40 2.10 1.26 24.36
N SER A 41 1.84 0.04 23.88
CA SER A 41 1.84 -0.23 22.44
C SER A 41 0.69 0.46 21.72
N SER A 42 -0.50 0.53 22.32
CA SER A 42 -1.61 1.30 21.75
C SER A 42 -1.35 2.79 21.77
N TRP A 43 -0.71 3.33 22.81
CA TRP A 43 -0.30 4.73 22.86
C TRP A 43 0.70 5.03 21.73
N LEU A 44 1.78 4.25 21.63
CA LEU A 44 2.76 4.34 20.54
C LEU A 44 2.12 4.18 19.16
N SER A 45 0.98 3.50 19.05
CA SER A 45 0.27 3.35 17.78
C SER A 45 -0.47 4.61 17.31
N LEU A 46 -0.64 5.65 18.15
CA LEU A 46 -1.42 6.85 17.81
C LEU A 46 -0.72 7.81 16.85
N GLY A 47 0.59 7.65 16.62
CA GLY A 47 1.35 8.51 15.71
C GLY A 47 1.72 9.87 16.28
N GLU A 48 1.97 10.83 15.40
CA GLU A 48 2.35 12.21 15.73
C GLU A 48 1.18 13.00 16.31
N GLU A 49 -0.03 12.77 15.80
CA GLU A 49 -1.24 13.46 16.22
C GLU A 49 -2.42 12.50 16.32
N VAL A 50 -3.20 12.63 17.39
CA VAL A 50 -4.40 11.81 17.59
C VAL A 50 -5.48 12.23 16.59
N THR A 51 -5.98 11.26 15.83
CA THR A 51 -7.07 11.48 14.87
C THR A 51 -8.36 10.79 15.32
N LEU A 52 -9.50 11.38 14.97
CA LEU A 52 -10.83 10.80 15.16
C LEU A 52 -11.57 10.87 13.82
N HIS A 53 -12.03 9.74 13.31
CA HIS A 53 -12.64 9.67 11.96
C HIS A 53 -11.77 10.26 10.84
N GLY A 54 -10.45 10.17 11.01
CA GLY A 54 -9.46 10.73 10.07
C GLY A 54 -9.23 12.24 10.21
N THR A 55 -9.94 12.93 11.11
CA THR A 55 -9.68 14.35 11.40
C THR A 55 -8.70 14.49 12.57
N PRO A 56 -7.63 15.29 12.45
CA PRO A 56 -6.74 15.59 13.55
C PRO A 56 -7.45 16.34 14.68
N LEU A 57 -7.13 16.00 15.92
CA LEU A 57 -7.76 16.60 17.12
C LEU A 57 -6.93 17.73 17.76
N GLY A 58 -5.73 18.03 17.26
CA GLY A 58 -4.80 18.98 17.88
C GLY A 58 -4.09 18.44 19.11
N VAL A 59 -4.25 17.14 19.42
CA VAL A 59 -3.61 16.50 20.58
C VAL A 59 -2.35 15.77 20.10
N PRO A 60 -1.16 16.17 20.56
CA PRO A 60 0.08 15.52 20.16
C PRO A 60 0.11 14.08 20.68
N GLY A 61 0.43 13.16 19.78
CA GLY A 61 0.72 11.76 20.10
C GLY A 61 2.16 11.57 20.59
N PRO A 62 2.57 10.33 20.87
CA PRO A 62 3.90 10.05 21.43
C PRO A 62 5.07 10.45 20.53
N TRP A 63 4.86 10.47 19.21
CA TRP A 63 5.95 10.69 18.25
C TRP A 63 6.28 12.17 18.04
N ALA A 64 5.40 13.09 18.44
CA ALA A 64 5.62 14.54 18.33
C ALA A 64 6.91 15.03 19.02
N LEU A 65 7.42 14.27 20.00
CA LEU A 65 8.67 14.59 20.72
C LEU A 65 9.94 14.19 19.96
N VAL A 66 9.84 13.29 18.99
CA VAL A 66 10.99 12.61 18.35
C VAL A 66 10.91 12.58 16.82
N GLU A 67 9.88 13.18 16.22
CA GLU A 67 9.67 13.23 14.78
C GLU A 67 10.83 13.86 14.00
N HIS A 68 11.53 14.81 14.62
CA HIS A 68 12.65 15.54 14.02
C HIS A 68 13.97 14.74 14.03
N LEU A 69 13.98 13.53 14.61
CA LEU A 69 15.18 12.69 14.63
C LEU A 69 15.25 11.84 13.35
N PRO A 70 16.40 11.86 12.64
CA PRO A 70 16.59 11.00 11.49
C PRO A 70 16.37 9.53 11.90
N VAL A 71 15.80 8.73 10.99
CA VAL A 71 15.35 7.32 11.21
C VAL A 71 13.97 7.19 11.86
N VAL A 72 13.61 8.04 12.82
CA VAL A 72 12.32 7.93 13.52
C VAL A 72 11.15 8.36 12.62
N GLU A 73 11.40 9.29 11.70
CA GLU A 73 10.47 9.75 10.66
C GLU A 73 9.93 8.63 9.74
N ASN A 74 10.61 7.48 9.67
CA ASN A 74 10.22 6.34 8.83
C ASN A 74 9.49 5.22 9.61
N VAL A 75 9.31 5.38 10.92
CA VAL A 75 8.59 4.41 11.74
C VAL A 75 7.10 4.50 11.41
N LEU A 76 6.46 3.38 11.09
CA LEU A 76 5.00 3.32 10.94
C LEU A 76 4.36 3.09 12.32
N PRO A 77 3.77 4.11 12.97
CA PRO A 77 3.27 3.98 14.33
C PRO A 77 2.18 2.93 14.44
N THR A 78 1.33 2.80 13.42
CA THR A 78 0.25 1.81 13.35
C THR A 78 0.72 0.36 13.53
N ARG A 79 2.00 0.05 13.23
CA ARG A 79 2.55 -1.30 13.42
C ARG A 79 2.73 -1.67 14.89
N PHE A 80 2.77 -0.71 15.81
CA PHE A 80 2.81 -1.02 17.25
C PHE A 80 1.52 -1.69 17.74
N ALA A 81 0.38 -1.52 17.04
CA ALA A 81 -0.84 -2.26 17.31
C ALA A 81 -0.65 -3.79 17.16
N LEU A 82 0.33 -4.25 16.37
CA LEU A 82 0.66 -5.67 16.25
C LEU A 82 1.22 -6.26 17.55
N VAL A 83 1.81 -5.43 18.42
CA VAL A 83 2.25 -5.83 19.77
C VAL A 83 1.05 -5.93 20.72
N THR A 84 0.04 -5.07 20.55
CA THR A 84 -1.20 -5.08 21.35
C THR A 84 -1.98 -6.39 21.15
N LEU A 85 -2.00 -6.94 19.93
CA LEU A 85 -2.76 -8.13 19.54
C LEU A 85 -2.55 -9.36 20.47
N PRO A 86 -1.33 -9.91 20.61
CA PRO A 86 -1.11 -11.08 21.47
C PRO A 86 -1.39 -10.78 22.94
N ALA A 87 -1.11 -9.56 23.41
CA ALA A 87 -1.38 -9.19 24.80
C ALA A 87 -2.89 -9.16 25.13
N LEU A 88 -3.72 -8.62 24.22
CA LEU A 88 -5.18 -8.70 24.32
C LEU A 88 -5.68 -10.15 24.25
N GLY A 89 -5.10 -10.97 23.38
CA GLY A 89 -5.44 -12.40 23.28
C GLY A 89 -5.20 -13.16 24.59
N VAL A 90 -4.06 -12.92 25.25
CA VAL A 90 -3.76 -13.52 26.55
C VAL A 90 -4.68 -13.00 27.65
N LEU A 91 -4.98 -11.69 27.68
CA LEU A 91 -5.95 -11.14 28.62
C LEU A 91 -7.34 -11.78 28.43
N LEU A 92 -7.81 -11.92 27.20
CA LEU A 92 -9.09 -12.57 26.91
C LEU A 92 -9.11 -14.03 27.40
N ALA A 93 -8.04 -14.79 27.14
CA ALA A 93 -7.92 -16.17 27.60
C ALA A 93 -7.91 -16.27 29.14
N LEU A 94 -7.18 -15.39 29.82
CA LEU A 94 -7.17 -15.33 31.29
C LEU A 94 -8.53 -14.93 31.86
N GLY A 95 -9.25 -14.03 31.19
CA GLY A 95 -10.61 -13.63 31.53
C GLY A 95 -11.60 -14.80 31.40
N ALA A 96 -11.59 -15.49 30.27
CA ALA A 96 -12.42 -16.67 30.03
C ALA A 96 -12.16 -17.79 31.05
N GLU A 97 -10.89 -18.04 31.39
CA GLU A 97 -10.50 -19.00 32.42
C GLU A 97 -10.95 -18.57 33.83
N ALA A 98 -10.91 -17.27 34.12
CA ALA A 98 -11.43 -16.74 35.39
C ALA A 98 -12.94 -16.91 35.50
N VAL A 99 -13.69 -16.64 34.42
CA VAL A 99 -15.13 -16.90 34.32
C VAL A 99 -15.41 -18.38 34.54
N ARG A 100 -14.69 -19.27 33.84
CA ARG A 100 -14.86 -20.71 33.98
C ARG A 100 -14.73 -21.16 35.43
N ARG A 101 -13.62 -20.81 36.08
CA ARG A 101 -13.37 -21.21 37.48
C ARG A 101 -14.36 -20.59 38.46
N ALA A 102 -14.85 -19.39 38.21
CA ALA A 102 -15.82 -18.74 39.08
C ALA A 102 -17.19 -19.44 38.98
N VAL A 103 -17.65 -19.73 37.76
CA VAL A 103 -18.95 -20.37 37.51
C VAL A 103 -18.97 -21.82 37.96
N ASP A 104 -17.95 -22.61 37.60
CA ASP A 104 -17.86 -24.03 38.02
C ASP A 104 -17.88 -24.13 39.56
N ARG A 105 -17.24 -23.17 40.26
CA ARG A 105 -17.25 -23.11 41.73
C ARG A 105 -18.61 -22.72 42.31
N VAL A 106 -19.32 -21.80 41.67
CA VAL A 106 -20.63 -21.32 42.16
C VAL A 106 -21.73 -22.35 41.93
N LEU A 107 -21.67 -23.07 40.81
CA LEU A 107 -22.67 -24.07 40.43
C LEU A 107 -22.34 -25.48 40.96
N ASP A 108 -21.13 -25.69 41.50
CA ASP A 108 -20.62 -26.98 41.98
C ASP A 108 -20.74 -28.10 40.94
N LEU A 109 -20.61 -27.74 39.65
CA LEU A 109 -20.74 -28.64 38.51
C LEU A 109 -19.63 -28.36 37.50
N PRO A 110 -18.96 -29.39 36.94
CA PRO A 110 -17.98 -29.19 35.89
C PRO A 110 -18.65 -28.92 34.54
N GLY A 111 -18.21 -27.88 33.82
CA GLY A 111 -18.57 -27.66 32.41
C GLY A 111 -19.35 -26.36 32.10
N PRO A 112 -20.33 -25.92 32.90
CA PRO A 112 -21.07 -24.68 32.62
C PRO A 112 -20.17 -23.45 32.53
N GLY A 113 -19.11 -23.39 33.33
CA GLY A 113 -18.16 -22.29 33.28
C GLY A 113 -17.37 -22.24 31.97
N LEU A 114 -17.08 -23.40 31.37
CA LEU A 114 -16.36 -23.46 30.10
C LEU A 114 -17.22 -22.89 28.98
N ALA A 115 -18.50 -23.30 28.93
CA ALA A 115 -19.47 -22.78 27.97
C ALA A 115 -19.64 -21.26 28.10
N LEU A 116 -19.74 -20.72 29.33
CA LEU A 116 -19.88 -19.29 29.55
C LEU A 116 -18.60 -18.51 29.20
N GLY A 117 -17.43 -19.01 29.60
CA GLY A 117 -16.15 -18.40 29.29
C GLY A 117 -15.90 -18.32 27.77
N LEU A 118 -16.18 -19.41 27.05
CA LEU A 118 -16.10 -19.43 25.59
C LEU A 118 -17.12 -18.50 24.93
N SER A 119 -18.37 -18.51 25.41
CA SER A 119 -19.41 -17.60 24.90
C SER A 119 -19.02 -16.14 25.07
N ALA A 120 -18.48 -15.77 26.23
CA ALA A 120 -17.99 -14.42 26.48
C ALA A 120 -16.83 -14.04 25.56
N ALA A 121 -15.88 -14.96 25.32
CA ALA A 121 -14.79 -14.74 24.38
C ALA A 121 -15.27 -14.56 22.94
N VAL A 122 -16.22 -15.39 22.49
CA VAL A 122 -16.83 -15.28 21.16
C VAL A 122 -17.56 -13.94 21.01
N LEU A 123 -18.35 -13.52 22.00
CA LEU A 123 -19.04 -12.23 21.98
C LEU A 123 -18.06 -11.06 21.93
N ALA A 124 -16.93 -11.14 22.64
CA ALA A 124 -15.89 -10.11 22.63
C ALA A 124 -15.21 -10.00 21.25
N LEU A 125 -15.03 -11.13 20.55
CA LEU A 125 -14.38 -11.20 19.24
C LEU A 125 -15.35 -11.01 18.06
N LEU A 126 -16.66 -11.14 18.27
CA LEU A 126 -17.67 -11.07 17.21
C LEU A 126 -17.53 -9.82 16.32
N PRO A 127 -17.30 -8.59 16.85
CA PRO A 127 -17.14 -7.40 16.02
C PRO A 127 -15.81 -7.33 15.25
N VAL A 128 -14.83 -8.15 15.62
CA VAL A 128 -13.52 -8.24 14.97
C VAL A 128 -13.54 -9.25 13.82
N LEU A 129 -14.65 -9.99 13.65
CA LEU A 129 -14.80 -10.89 12.51
C LEU A 129 -14.58 -10.12 11.21
N PRO A 130 -13.72 -10.62 10.32
CA PRO A 130 -13.41 -9.92 9.08
C PRO A 130 -14.70 -9.77 8.27
N THR A 131 -15.06 -8.53 7.97
CA THR A 131 -16.11 -8.26 6.99
C THR A 131 -15.53 -8.54 5.60
N PRO A 132 -16.36 -9.02 4.66
CA PRO A 132 -15.91 -9.17 3.29
C PRO A 132 -15.40 -7.82 2.77
N LEU A 133 -14.11 -7.77 2.44
CA LEU A 133 -13.54 -6.61 1.79
C LEU A 133 -14.08 -6.55 0.36
N VAL A 134 -14.55 -5.38 -0.06
CA VAL A 134 -14.77 -5.12 -1.48
C VAL A 134 -13.39 -5.15 -2.13
N VAL A 135 -13.18 -6.14 -2.98
CA VAL A 135 -11.94 -6.32 -3.72
C VAL A 135 -12.23 -6.12 -5.19
N ASP A 136 -11.38 -5.35 -5.86
CA ASP A 136 -11.36 -5.34 -7.31
C ASP A 136 -10.56 -6.56 -7.80
N PRO A 137 -11.10 -7.34 -8.76
CA PRO A 137 -10.33 -8.40 -9.39
C PRO A 137 -9.05 -7.80 -9.97
N ARG A 138 -7.91 -8.44 -9.69
CA ARG A 138 -6.66 -8.03 -10.34
C ARG A 138 -6.81 -8.24 -11.85
N PRO A 139 -6.56 -7.21 -12.67
CA PRO A 139 -6.61 -7.37 -14.11
C PRO A 139 -5.55 -8.40 -14.53
N GLN A 140 -5.84 -9.17 -15.58
CA GLN A 140 -4.87 -10.11 -16.10
C GLN A 140 -3.70 -9.33 -16.72
N VAL A 141 -2.48 -9.83 -16.55
CA VAL A 141 -1.32 -9.25 -17.24
C VAL A 141 -1.53 -9.42 -18.74
N PRO A 142 -1.39 -8.35 -19.56
CA PRO A 142 -1.62 -8.44 -20.99
C PRO A 142 -0.79 -9.53 -21.68
N ALA A 143 -1.38 -10.19 -22.68
CA ALA A 143 -0.74 -11.25 -23.46
C ALA A 143 0.60 -10.79 -24.07
N PHE A 144 0.70 -9.50 -24.43
CA PHE A 144 1.95 -8.88 -24.89
C PHE A 144 3.14 -9.14 -23.94
N PHE A 145 2.91 -9.12 -22.63
CA PHE A 145 3.94 -9.41 -21.63
C PHE A 145 4.02 -10.88 -21.26
N SER A 146 2.87 -11.55 -21.07
CA SER A 146 2.81 -12.92 -20.56
C SER A 146 3.19 -13.98 -21.61
N GLU A 147 2.89 -13.74 -22.89
CA GLU A 147 3.28 -14.62 -24.00
C GLU A 147 4.64 -14.25 -24.60
N GLY A 148 5.16 -13.06 -24.28
CA GLY A 148 6.53 -12.68 -24.60
C GLY A 148 6.71 -11.86 -25.88
N THR A 149 5.63 -11.37 -26.49
CA THR A 149 5.62 -10.48 -27.67
C THR A 149 6.47 -9.22 -27.46
N TRP A 150 6.59 -8.73 -26.22
CA TRP A 150 7.44 -7.59 -25.88
C TRP A 150 8.89 -7.69 -26.38
N ARG A 151 9.42 -8.91 -26.58
CA ARG A 151 10.80 -9.12 -27.07
C ARG A 151 11.02 -8.63 -28.50
N GLU A 152 9.95 -8.38 -29.25
CA GLU A 152 10.04 -7.88 -30.64
C GLU A 152 10.35 -6.38 -30.69
N VAL A 153 10.02 -5.65 -29.60
CA VAL A 153 10.06 -4.19 -29.53
C VAL A 153 10.89 -3.65 -28.37
N VAL A 154 11.51 -4.51 -27.56
CA VAL A 154 12.42 -4.11 -26.48
C VAL A 154 13.75 -4.81 -26.66
N ASP A 155 14.79 -4.02 -26.88
CA ASP A 155 16.15 -4.49 -27.09
C ASP A 155 16.82 -4.87 -25.76
N PRO A 156 17.88 -5.70 -25.79
CA PRO A 156 18.66 -5.99 -24.59
C PRO A 156 19.21 -4.73 -23.93
N GLY A 157 18.69 -4.40 -22.74
CA GLY A 157 19.09 -3.23 -21.97
C GLY A 157 18.24 -1.98 -22.17
N GLY A 158 17.26 -2.02 -23.08
CA GLY A 158 16.19 -1.02 -23.17
C GLY A 158 15.07 -1.28 -22.16
N SER A 159 14.08 -0.38 -22.12
CA SER A 159 13.06 -0.30 -21.07
C SER A 159 11.66 -0.07 -21.62
N VAL A 160 10.66 -0.33 -20.78
CA VAL A 160 9.24 -0.10 -21.07
C VAL A 160 8.71 1.05 -20.23
N LEU A 161 8.08 2.03 -20.88
CA LEU A 161 7.32 3.08 -20.22
C LEU A 161 5.83 2.71 -20.24
N ALA A 162 5.26 2.42 -19.07
CA ALA A 162 3.82 2.31 -18.93
C ALA A 162 3.15 3.69 -19.09
N ALA A 163 1.96 3.72 -19.69
CA ALA A 163 1.18 4.94 -19.84
C ALA A 163 -0.12 4.91 -19.00
N PRO A 164 -0.26 5.80 -18.02
CA PRO A 164 0.78 6.50 -17.27
C PRO A 164 1.79 5.59 -16.56
N PRO A 165 2.94 6.15 -16.16
CA PRO A 165 3.97 5.45 -15.42
C PRO A 165 3.45 4.98 -14.04
N PRO A 166 4.05 3.92 -13.47
CA PRO A 166 3.70 3.45 -12.14
C PRO A 166 3.99 4.51 -11.07
N THR A 167 3.19 4.51 -10.02
CA THR A 167 3.32 5.39 -8.85
C THR A 167 3.20 4.59 -7.55
N VAL A 168 3.38 5.24 -6.41
CA VAL A 168 3.12 4.62 -5.10
C VAL A 168 1.67 4.18 -4.91
N ALA A 169 0.73 4.80 -5.63
CA ALA A 169 -0.69 4.47 -5.57
C ALA A 169 -1.10 3.42 -6.63
N ASP A 170 -0.36 3.33 -7.74
CA ASP A 170 -0.64 2.40 -8.83
C ASP A 170 0.64 1.73 -9.34
N ALA A 171 0.89 0.52 -8.86
CA ALA A 171 2.07 -0.28 -9.19
C ALA A 171 1.79 -1.42 -10.19
N ARG A 172 0.61 -1.42 -10.85
CA ARG A 172 0.16 -2.55 -11.69
C ARG A 172 1.12 -2.87 -12.84
N ALA A 173 1.77 -1.85 -13.41
CA ALA A 173 2.75 -2.04 -14.49
C ALA A 173 3.98 -2.87 -14.06
N LEU A 174 4.28 -2.96 -12.76
CA LEU A 174 5.40 -3.76 -12.26
C LEU A 174 5.13 -5.26 -12.35
N GLU A 175 3.86 -5.68 -12.40
CA GLU A 175 3.50 -7.08 -12.62
C GLU A 175 3.92 -7.56 -14.02
N TRP A 176 4.04 -6.64 -14.99
CA TRP A 176 4.51 -6.97 -16.34
C TRP A 176 5.95 -7.48 -16.32
N GLN A 177 6.81 -6.90 -15.48
CA GLN A 177 8.18 -7.40 -15.29
C GLN A 177 8.17 -8.81 -14.72
N ALA A 178 7.30 -9.09 -13.74
CA ALA A 178 7.21 -10.42 -13.13
C ALA A 178 6.76 -11.48 -14.16
N ALA A 179 5.75 -11.18 -14.98
CA ALA A 179 5.31 -12.04 -16.07
C ALA A 179 6.41 -12.24 -17.13
N ALA A 180 7.13 -11.18 -17.46
CA ALA A 180 8.26 -11.20 -18.39
C ALA A 180 9.57 -11.75 -17.78
N ARG A 181 9.53 -12.26 -16.53
CA ARG A 181 10.72 -12.78 -15.80
C ARG A 181 11.86 -11.77 -15.70
N TRP A 182 11.52 -10.50 -15.42
CA TRP A 182 12.45 -9.37 -15.34
C TRP A 182 13.29 -9.16 -16.61
N GLY A 183 12.72 -9.49 -17.77
CA GLY A 183 13.38 -9.33 -19.07
C GLY A 183 13.62 -7.88 -19.50
N PHE A 184 12.94 -6.92 -18.88
CA PHE A 184 13.10 -5.48 -19.09
C PHE A 184 12.85 -4.70 -17.79
N PRO A 185 13.48 -3.52 -17.61
CA PRO A 185 13.11 -2.52 -16.62
C PRO A 185 11.84 -1.74 -17.02
N VAL A 186 11.03 -1.36 -16.03
CA VAL A 186 9.91 -0.42 -16.22
C VAL A 186 10.32 0.95 -15.70
N VAL A 187 10.07 1.99 -16.50
CA VAL A 187 10.35 3.40 -16.12
C VAL A 187 9.52 3.82 -14.91
N ALA A 188 10.04 4.77 -14.13
CA ALA A 188 9.53 5.27 -12.84
C ALA A 188 9.62 4.27 -11.67
N GLY A 189 9.17 3.03 -11.86
CA GLY A 189 9.27 1.96 -10.87
C GLY A 189 8.55 2.21 -9.54
N TYR A 190 8.67 1.26 -8.60
CA TYR A 190 8.31 1.45 -7.19
C TYR A 190 9.48 0.99 -6.32
N PHE A 191 10.26 1.96 -5.83
CA PHE A 191 11.43 1.73 -4.99
C PHE A 191 11.68 2.95 -4.11
N VAL A 192 12.52 2.81 -3.08
CA VAL A 192 13.04 3.96 -2.32
C VAL A 192 14.45 4.24 -2.81
N GLY A 193 14.71 5.47 -3.23
CA GLY A 193 16.00 5.89 -3.76
C GLY A 193 16.32 7.34 -3.39
N PRO A 194 17.56 7.80 -3.62
CA PRO A 194 17.88 9.20 -3.50
C PRO A 194 17.14 10.01 -4.57
N ASP A 195 16.70 11.20 -4.21
CA ASP A 195 16.22 12.19 -5.16
C ASP A 195 17.35 12.76 -6.03
N GLY A 196 16.96 13.59 -7.00
CA GLY A 196 17.91 14.29 -7.88
C GLY A 196 18.62 15.48 -7.24
N SER A 197 18.40 15.76 -5.95
CA SER A 197 18.99 16.92 -5.26
C SER A 197 20.45 16.66 -4.90
N ALA A 198 21.20 17.74 -4.62
CA ALA A 198 22.57 17.63 -4.13
C ALA A 198 22.65 16.92 -2.76
N GLU A 199 21.60 17.05 -1.94
CA GLU A 199 21.50 16.45 -0.61
C GLU A 199 21.10 14.97 -0.68
N ARG A 200 20.58 14.50 -1.83
CA ARG A 200 20.20 13.10 -2.09
C ARG A 200 19.20 12.58 -1.05
N ALA A 201 18.20 13.38 -0.73
CA ALA A 201 17.13 13.01 0.19
C ALA A 201 16.40 11.76 -0.30
N GLY A 202 15.85 10.96 0.62
CA GLY A 202 15.09 9.77 0.24
C GLY A 202 13.77 10.13 -0.42
N GLN A 203 13.47 9.53 -1.58
CA GLN A 203 12.18 9.63 -2.27
C GLN A 203 11.64 8.25 -2.64
N TYR A 204 10.33 8.17 -2.83
CA TYR A 204 9.68 7.00 -3.45
C TYR A 204 9.59 7.18 -4.97
N GLY A 205 9.98 6.15 -5.71
CA GLY A 205 10.00 6.12 -7.16
C GLY A 205 11.17 6.91 -7.77
N ALA A 206 11.22 6.95 -9.10
CA ALA A 206 12.13 7.82 -9.82
C ALA A 206 11.67 9.29 -9.76
N THR A 207 12.61 10.22 -9.95
CA THR A 207 12.29 11.64 -10.09
C THR A 207 11.45 11.83 -11.36
N PRO A 208 10.27 12.47 -11.27
CA PRO A 208 9.41 12.67 -12.43
C PRO A 208 10.11 13.48 -13.52
N THR A 209 9.99 13.02 -14.76
CA THR A 209 10.38 13.77 -15.97
C THR A 209 9.19 14.49 -16.58
N GLY A 210 9.42 15.39 -17.55
CA GLY A 210 8.36 16.12 -18.24
C GLY A 210 7.32 15.18 -18.87
N LEU A 211 7.77 14.13 -19.55
CA LEU A 211 6.92 13.10 -20.15
C LEU A 211 6.07 12.36 -19.11
N THR A 212 6.67 11.94 -17.99
CA THR A 212 5.94 11.22 -16.95
C THR A 212 4.88 12.09 -16.26
N VAL A 213 5.18 13.37 -16.05
CA VAL A 213 4.23 14.34 -15.49
C VAL A 213 3.08 14.59 -16.45
N TRP A 214 3.37 14.79 -17.74
CA TRP A 214 2.34 14.99 -18.75
C TRP A 214 1.41 13.78 -18.89
N LEU A 215 1.94 12.56 -18.90
CA LEU A 215 1.12 11.33 -18.92
C LEU A 215 0.22 11.22 -17.68
N ALA A 216 0.72 11.60 -16.51
CA ALA A 216 -0.09 11.64 -15.29
C ALA A 216 -1.22 12.68 -15.39
N GLN A 217 -0.93 13.87 -15.93
CA GLN A 217 -1.93 14.92 -16.14
C GLN A 217 -3.04 14.49 -17.12
N VAL A 218 -2.69 13.85 -18.24
CA VAL A 218 -3.67 13.30 -19.20
C VAL A 218 -4.55 12.24 -18.52
N ALA A 219 -3.96 11.35 -17.74
CA ALA A 219 -4.69 10.31 -17.02
C ALA A 219 -5.65 10.89 -15.96
N GLU A 220 -5.22 11.92 -15.22
CA GLU A 220 -6.02 12.59 -14.19
C GLU A 220 -7.15 13.43 -14.81
N ALA A 221 -6.86 14.19 -15.87
CA ALA A 221 -7.85 15.01 -16.56
C ALA A 221 -8.86 14.18 -17.37
N GLY A 222 -8.53 12.94 -17.72
CA GLY A 222 -9.37 12.08 -18.56
C GLY A 222 -9.61 12.64 -19.97
N SER A 223 -8.77 13.59 -20.41
CA SER A 223 -8.87 14.28 -21.69
C SER A 223 -7.49 14.69 -22.19
N ALA A 224 -7.37 15.01 -23.48
CA ALA A 224 -6.10 15.37 -24.08
C ALA A 224 -5.56 16.68 -23.50
N VAL A 225 -4.30 16.67 -23.04
CA VAL A 225 -3.57 17.84 -22.58
C VAL A 225 -2.70 18.35 -23.74
N PRO A 226 -2.81 19.63 -24.16
CA PRO A 226 -2.02 20.19 -25.26
C PRO A 226 -0.51 20.06 -25.04
N VAL A 227 0.24 19.86 -26.13
CA VAL A 227 1.70 19.70 -26.11
C VAL A 227 2.33 20.69 -27.07
N SER A 228 3.28 21.50 -26.60
CA SER A 228 4.05 22.41 -27.44
C SER A 228 5.18 21.68 -28.19
N ALA A 229 5.84 22.33 -29.15
CA ALA A 229 6.99 21.72 -29.83
C ALA A 229 8.16 21.47 -28.86
N GLU A 230 8.40 22.41 -27.93
CA GLU A 230 9.45 22.29 -26.90
C GLU A 230 9.19 21.11 -25.96
N ASP A 231 7.93 20.89 -25.58
CA ASP A 231 7.55 19.72 -24.79
C ASP A 231 7.85 18.41 -25.53
N ARG A 232 7.57 18.34 -26.85
CA ARG A 232 7.85 17.14 -27.65
C ARG A 232 9.35 16.81 -27.70
N ASP A 233 10.19 17.81 -27.88
CA ASP A 233 11.64 17.62 -27.89
C ASP A 233 12.12 17.12 -26.51
N GLY A 234 11.63 17.72 -25.43
CA GLY A 234 11.90 17.27 -24.05
C GLY A 234 11.43 15.83 -23.79
N PHE A 235 10.28 15.42 -24.34
CA PHE A 235 9.81 14.04 -24.20
C PHE A 235 10.72 13.04 -24.89
N VAL A 236 11.30 13.38 -26.04
CA VAL A 236 12.28 12.51 -26.72
C VAL A 236 13.57 12.39 -25.90
N GLU A 237 14.02 13.48 -25.27
CA GLU A 237 15.15 13.45 -24.34
C GLU A 237 14.88 12.56 -23.12
N ASP A 238 13.67 12.64 -22.55
CA ASP A 238 13.23 11.79 -21.46
C ASP A 238 13.24 10.30 -21.85
N LEU A 239 12.72 9.96 -23.03
CA LEU A 239 12.74 8.59 -23.57
C LEU A 239 14.18 8.08 -23.74
N ARG A 240 15.08 8.92 -24.26
CA ARG A 240 16.51 8.58 -24.41
C ARG A 240 17.18 8.36 -23.05
N ALA A 241 16.96 9.26 -22.09
CA ALA A 241 17.52 9.14 -20.75
C ALA A 241 17.04 7.87 -20.04
N GLY A 242 15.77 7.49 -20.25
CA GLY A 242 15.20 6.24 -19.75
C GLY A 242 15.62 4.99 -20.53
N ARG A 243 16.25 5.13 -21.70
CA ARG A 243 16.44 4.05 -22.69
C ARG A 243 15.11 3.33 -22.96
N VAL A 244 14.08 4.10 -23.28
CA VAL A 244 12.74 3.55 -23.55
C VAL A 244 12.68 3.05 -24.98
N ASP A 245 12.29 1.80 -25.14
CA ASP A 245 12.10 1.20 -26.47
C ASP A 245 10.62 1.12 -26.83
N ALA A 246 9.77 0.94 -25.81
CA ALA A 246 8.33 0.84 -25.99
C ALA A 246 7.56 1.66 -24.94
N ILE A 247 6.61 2.46 -25.42
CA ILE A 247 5.54 3.02 -24.58
C ILE A 247 4.35 2.06 -24.68
N VAL A 248 3.81 1.61 -23.55
CA VAL A 248 2.75 0.59 -23.51
C VAL A 248 1.55 1.08 -22.71
N LEU A 249 0.37 0.99 -23.33
CA LEU A 249 -0.92 1.39 -22.77
C LEU A 249 -1.90 0.19 -22.80
N PRO A 250 -2.34 -0.33 -21.65
CA PRO A 250 -3.42 -1.31 -21.58
C PRO A 250 -4.74 -0.77 -22.15
N GLU A 251 -5.48 -1.61 -22.86
CA GLU A 251 -6.74 -1.20 -23.47
C GLU A 251 -7.88 -1.00 -22.46
N ASP A 252 -7.84 -1.71 -21.34
CA ASP A 252 -8.89 -1.81 -20.33
C ASP A 252 -8.70 -0.86 -19.14
N ARG A 253 -7.76 0.08 -19.23
CA ARG A 253 -7.47 1.01 -18.12
C ARG A 253 -8.37 2.25 -18.11
N PRO A 254 -8.59 2.86 -16.92
CA PRO A 254 -9.15 4.21 -16.85
C PRO A 254 -8.34 5.22 -17.68
N ALA A 255 -9.05 6.10 -18.38
CA ALA A 255 -8.50 7.13 -19.29
C ALA A 255 -7.71 6.60 -20.49
N ALA A 256 -7.86 5.32 -20.88
CA ALA A 256 -7.16 4.75 -22.03
C ALA A 256 -7.38 5.54 -23.33
N ASP A 257 -8.60 6.01 -23.61
CA ASP A 257 -8.89 6.79 -24.81
C ASP A 257 -8.16 8.14 -24.86
N ALA A 258 -8.09 8.84 -23.73
CA ALA A 258 -7.39 10.12 -23.62
C ALA A 258 -5.89 9.92 -23.82
N LEU A 259 -5.31 8.96 -23.10
CA LEU A 259 -3.90 8.60 -23.21
C LEU A 259 -3.54 8.17 -24.63
N ARG A 260 -4.34 7.30 -25.24
CA ARG A 260 -4.14 6.83 -26.62
C ARG A 260 -4.19 7.97 -27.62
N THR A 261 -5.15 8.90 -27.46
CA THR A 261 -5.29 10.04 -28.35
C THR A 261 -4.11 11.00 -28.23
N SER A 262 -3.71 11.32 -27.00
CA SER A 262 -2.56 12.18 -26.71
C SER A 262 -1.25 11.57 -27.18
N LEU A 263 -0.98 10.31 -26.86
CA LEU A 263 0.22 9.60 -27.34
C LEU A 263 0.24 9.49 -28.87
N ARG A 264 -0.93 9.31 -29.51
CA ARG A 264 -1.02 9.27 -30.97
C ARG A 264 -0.64 10.60 -31.62
N GLU A 265 -1.00 11.72 -30.99
CA GLU A 265 -0.63 13.05 -31.49
C GLU A 265 0.88 13.29 -31.41
N VAL A 266 1.55 12.76 -30.37
CA VAL A 266 2.98 13.00 -30.13
C VAL A 266 3.88 11.98 -30.85
N PHE A 267 3.54 10.69 -30.77
CA PHE A 267 4.40 9.59 -31.21
C PHE A 267 3.84 8.80 -32.41
N GLY A 268 2.70 9.22 -32.96
CA GLY A 268 2.08 8.57 -34.11
C GLY A 268 1.20 7.38 -33.75
N THR A 269 0.79 6.60 -34.75
CA THR A 269 -0.19 5.51 -34.56
C THR A 269 0.43 4.33 -33.81
N PRO A 270 -0.19 3.83 -32.71
CA PRO A 270 0.28 2.63 -32.03
C PRO A 270 -0.02 1.37 -32.83
N GLU A 271 0.75 0.32 -32.57
CA GLU A 271 0.36 -1.05 -32.86
C GLU A 271 -0.57 -1.56 -31.75
N HIS A 272 -1.61 -2.30 -32.11
CA HIS A 272 -2.50 -2.96 -31.14
C HIS A 272 -2.21 -4.46 -31.15
N THR A 273 -1.66 -4.97 -30.05
CA THR A 273 -1.23 -6.37 -29.93
C THR A 273 -1.32 -6.84 -28.49
N GLY A 274 -1.73 -8.09 -28.28
CA GLY A 274 -1.72 -8.73 -26.97
C GLY A 274 -2.44 -7.97 -25.83
N GLY A 275 -3.51 -7.22 -26.15
CA GLY A 275 -4.32 -6.45 -25.19
C GLY A 275 -3.76 -5.08 -24.80
N VAL A 276 -2.77 -4.58 -25.54
CA VAL A 276 -2.16 -3.25 -25.31
C VAL A 276 -2.00 -2.47 -26.62
N TYR A 277 -1.92 -1.15 -26.49
CA TYR A 277 -1.38 -0.26 -27.51
C TYR A 277 0.10 -0.03 -27.25
N VAL A 278 0.92 -0.23 -28.29
CA VAL A 278 2.38 -0.13 -28.22
C VAL A 278 2.87 0.93 -29.20
N TRP A 279 3.70 1.84 -28.72
CA TRP A 279 4.52 2.70 -29.56
C TRP A 279 5.96 2.22 -29.47
N ASP A 280 6.47 1.67 -30.56
CA ASP A 280 7.91 1.40 -30.73
C ASP A 280 8.62 2.75 -30.95
N VAL A 281 9.39 3.16 -29.94
CA VAL A 281 10.10 4.44 -29.92
C VAL A 281 11.60 4.27 -30.11
N ARG A 282 12.08 3.07 -30.46
CA ARG A 282 13.51 2.80 -30.74
C ARG A 282 14.09 3.74 -31.78
N ALA A 283 13.33 4.09 -32.81
CA ALA A 283 13.76 5.06 -33.82
C ALA A 283 14.06 6.46 -33.24
N LEU A 284 13.46 6.82 -32.09
CA LEU A 284 13.68 8.08 -31.38
C LEU A 284 14.82 7.96 -30.35
N THR A 285 15.01 6.76 -29.77
CA THR A 285 15.95 6.53 -28.65
C THR A 285 17.30 5.94 -29.07
N ASP A 286 17.36 5.07 -30.07
CA ASP A 286 18.60 4.50 -30.60
C ASP A 286 19.36 5.47 -31.52
N GLY A 287 18.74 6.60 -31.85
CA GLY A 287 19.18 7.58 -32.85
C GLY A 287 19.58 8.94 -32.29
N ALA A 288 20.72 8.99 -31.60
CA ALA A 288 21.69 10.08 -31.68
C ALA A 288 23.10 9.49 -31.47
N ARG A 289 23.61 8.80 -32.49
CA ARG A 289 25.05 8.56 -32.67
C ARG A 289 25.62 9.65 -33.57
#